data_AF-A0A4R0MYC7-F1
#
_entry.id   AF-A0A4R0MYC7-F1
#
_cell.length_a   1.000
_cell.length_b   1.000
_cell.length_c   1.000
_cell.angle_alpha   90.00
_cell.angle_beta   90.00
_cell.angle_gamma   90.00
#
_symmetry.space_group_name_H-M   'P 1'
#
loop_
_entity.id
_entity.type
_entity.pdbx_description
1 polymer ?
#
loop_
_entity_poly.entity_id
_entity_poly.type
_entity_poly.pdbx_seq_one_letter_code
_entity_poly.pdbx_strand_id
1 'polypeptide(L)'
;MYNTWSRYALMAIFALSALVSLYYNQYQLAAIAGFLFAFILWSHFKHSSVLLASKHFKDANYDKAEQILNEVSNPDRLAKNRRGYYEFMKANIALQREDFETAEFHFQIASRFPLGGKNDKAFVMIHLANLALRKKDAERAKAYIERAKELATTSRAKEIIKIIEKEANGLA
;
A
#
# COMPACT_ATOMS: atom_id res chain seq x y z
N MET A 1 -12.03 11.69 12.09
CA MET A 1 -12.41 10.65 13.07
C MET A 1 -11.80 9.32 12.66
N TYR A 2 -10.60 8.98 13.12
CA TYR A 2 -9.81 7.87 12.53
C TYR A 2 -9.01 7.06 13.56
N ASN A 3 -9.40 7.00 14.83
CA ASN A 3 -8.78 6.03 15.74
C ASN A 3 -9.46 4.67 15.58
N THR A 4 -8.66 3.63 15.35
CA THR A 4 -9.10 2.23 15.25
C THR A 4 -9.96 1.83 16.45
N TRP A 5 -9.62 2.34 17.64
CA TRP A 5 -10.39 2.16 18.87
C TRP A 5 -11.82 2.71 18.79
N SER A 6 -12.01 3.92 18.22
CA SER A 6 -13.34 4.50 18.04
C SER A 6 -14.22 3.66 17.10
N ARG A 7 -13.63 3.01 16.09
CA ARG A 7 -14.36 2.11 15.19
C ARG A 7 -14.83 0.85 15.92
N TYR A 8 -13.97 0.26 16.76
CA TYR A 8 -14.36 -0.91 17.56
C TYR A 8 -15.43 -0.57 18.61
N ALA A 9 -15.33 0.59 19.26
CA ALA A 9 -16.38 1.06 20.17
C ALA A 9 -17.73 1.20 19.46
N LEU A 10 -17.76 1.78 18.26
CA LEU A 10 -18.96 1.88 17.43
C LEU A 10 -19.51 0.50 17.02
N MET A 11 -18.65 -0.45 16.65
CA MET A 11 -19.07 -1.83 16.35
C MET A 11 -19.74 -2.49 17.55
N ALA A 12 -19.15 -2.35 18.75
CA ALA A 12 -19.71 -2.92 19.98
C ALA A 12 -21.11 -2.33 20.30
N ILE A 13 -21.27 -1.01 20.15
CA ILE A 13 -22.55 -0.32 20.39
C ILE A 13 -23.64 -0.84 19.45
N PHE A 14 -23.37 -0.95 18.14
CA PHE A 14 -24.38 -1.44 17.19
C PHE A 14 -24.69 -2.93 17.38
N ALA A 15 -23.72 -3.75 17.76
CA ALA A 15 -23.95 -5.14 18.11
C ALA A 15 -24.86 -5.29 19.35
N LEU A 16 -24.58 -4.52 20.42
CA LEU A 16 -25.42 -4.47 21.62
C LEU A 16 -26.83 -3.98 21.30
N SER A 17 -26.95 -2.91 20.52
CA SER A 17 -28.25 -2.37 20.10
C SER A 17 -29.08 -3.38 19.31
N ALA A 18 -28.44 -4.18 18.44
CA ALA A 18 -29.12 -5.24 17.69
C ALA A 18 -29.61 -6.36 18.62
N LEU A 19 -28.78 -6.80 19.57
CA LEU A 19 -29.14 -7.84 20.54
C LEU A 19 -30.30 -7.42 21.46
N VAL A 20 -30.24 -6.19 21.98
CA VAL A 20 -31.33 -5.63 22.81
C VAL A 20 -32.63 -5.53 22.02
N SER A 21 -32.55 -5.11 20.75
CA SER A 21 -33.73 -4.99 19.89
C SER A 21 -34.36 -6.36 19.57
N LEU A 22 -33.55 -7.41 19.41
CA LEU A 22 -34.03 -8.79 19.28
C LEU A 22 -34.71 -9.28 20.55
N TYR A 23 -34.14 -8.98 21.73
CA TYR A 23 -34.73 -9.35 23.03
C TYR A 23 -36.14 -8.77 23.23
N TYR A 24 -36.38 -7.53 22.78
CA TYR A 24 -37.69 -6.88 22.84
C TYR A 24 -38.61 -7.16 21.64
N ASN A 25 -38.29 -8.15 20.78
CA ASN A 25 -39.05 -8.49 19.57
C ASN A 25 -39.21 -7.32 18.56
N GLN A 26 -38.31 -6.34 18.59
CA GLN A 26 -38.31 -5.19 17.68
C GLN A 26 -37.48 -5.50 16.42
N TYR A 27 -38.02 -6.35 15.55
CA TYR A 27 -37.30 -6.88 14.38
C TYR A 27 -36.81 -5.81 13.40
N GLN A 28 -37.58 -4.74 13.21
CA GLN A 28 -37.21 -3.64 12.31
C GLN A 28 -35.96 -2.90 12.81
N LEU A 29 -35.92 -2.58 14.11
CA LEU A 29 -34.77 -1.92 14.75
C LEU A 29 -33.55 -2.85 14.78
N ALA A 30 -33.75 -4.14 15.06
CA ALA A 30 -32.69 -5.14 15.01
C ALA A 30 -32.07 -5.25 13.60
N ALA A 31 -32.90 -5.24 12.54
CA ALA A 31 -32.42 -5.30 11.16
C ALA A 31 -31.57 -4.08 10.79
N ILE A 32 -31.99 -2.87 11.17
CA ILE A 32 -31.23 -1.63 10.92
C ILE A 32 -29.90 -1.65 11.68
N ALA A 33 -29.92 -2.00 12.97
CA ALA A 33 -28.71 -2.07 13.78
C ALA A 33 -27.72 -3.13 13.26
N GLY A 34 -28.23 -4.30 12.86
CA GLY A 34 -27.45 -5.36 12.24
C GLY A 34 -26.83 -4.95 10.89
N PHE A 35 -27.60 -4.24 10.06
CA PHE A 35 -27.09 -3.68 8.80
C PHE A 35 -25.98 -2.64 9.04
N LEU A 36 -26.16 -1.72 9.99
CA LEU A 36 -25.14 -0.73 10.34
C LEU A 36 -23.88 -1.37 10.90
N PHE A 37 -24.01 -2.40 11.75
CA PHE A 37 -22.90 -3.20 12.23
C PHE A 37 -22.13 -3.86 11.07
N ALA A 38 -22.84 -4.53 10.16
CA ALA A 38 -22.25 -5.16 8.97
C ALA A 38 -21.57 -4.12 8.05
N PHE A 39 -22.20 -2.95 7.88
CA PHE A 39 -21.65 -1.86 7.09
C PHE A 39 -20.35 -1.30 7.71
N ILE A 40 -20.30 -1.13 9.03
CA ILE A 40 -19.10 -0.66 9.72
C ILE A 40 -17.99 -1.70 9.68
N LEU A 41 -18.32 -2.98 9.84
CA LEU A 41 -17.35 -4.07 9.64
C LEU A 41 -16.75 -4.01 8.23
N TRP A 42 -17.61 -3.94 7.21
CA TRP A 42 -17.17 -3.82 5.82
C TRP A 42 -16.34 -2.56 5.57
N SER A 43 -16.77 -1.41 6.09
CA SER A 43 -16.07 -0.13 5.98
C SER A 43 -14.73 -0.13 6.70
N HIS A 44 -14.62 -0.77 7.87
CA HIS A 44 -13.36 -0.91 8.58
C HIS A 44 -12.32 -1.65 7.73
N PHE A 45 -12.72 -2.73 7.06
CA PHE A 45 -11.85 -3.46 6.15
C PHE A 45 -11.60 -2.70 4.82
N LYS A 46 -12.55 -1.88 4.34
CA LYS A 46 -12.47 -1.24 3.01
C LYS A 46 -11.91 0.19 3.00
N HIS A 47 -12.15 1.00 4.04
CA HIS A 47 -11.63 2.37 4.19
C HIS A 47 -10.24 2.35 4.86
N SER A 48 -9.32 1.64 4.20
CA SER A 48 -8.02 1.24 4.74
C SER A 48 -7.14 2.44 5.12
N SER A 49 -6.45 2.30 6.25
CA SER A 49 -5.32 3.11 6.71
C SER A 49 -4.33 3.50 5.59
N VAL A 50 -4.14 2.65 4.58
CA VAL A 50 -3.31 2.94 3.39
C VAL A 50 -3.64 4.28 2.70
N LEU A 51 -4.90 4.69 2.61
CA LEU A 51 -5.26 5.98 1.96
C LEU A 51 -4.86 7.18 2.84
N LEU A 52 -5.01 7.04 4.16
CA LEU A 52 -4.58 8.08 5.09
C LEU A 52 -3.06 8.16 5.15
N ALA A 53 -2.38 7.01 5.16
CA ALA A 53 -0.94 6.91 5.06
C ALA A 53 -0.43 7.57 3.78
N SER A 54 -1.08 7.37 2.63
CA SER A 54 -0.64 7.97 1.37
C SER A 54 -0.74 9.49 1.36
N LYS A 55 -1.68 10.07 2.11
CA LYS A 55 -1.72 11.53 2.32
C LYS A 55 -0.47 12.00 3.06
N HIS A 56 -0.17 11.40 4.21
CA HIS A 56 1.03 11.75 4.98
C HIS A 56 2.33 11.48 4.24
N PHE A 57 2.38 10.40 3.45
CA PHE A 57 3.50 10.05 2.60
C PHE A 57 3.76 11.12 1.52
N LYS A 58 2.68 11.65 0.89
CA LYS A 58 2.80 12.75 -0.08
C LYS A 58 3.30 14.04 0.56
N ASP A 59 2.94 14.27 1.81
CA ASP A 59 3.41 15.41 2.60
C ASP A 59 4.84 15.19 3.18
N ALA A 60 5.55 14.15 2.73
CA ALA A 60 6.87 13.71 3.22
C ALA A 60 6.94 13.42 4.73
N ASN A 61 5.78 13.22 5.37
CA ASN A 61 5.70 12.82 6.78
C ASN A 61 5.75 11.29 6.89
N TYR A 62 6.95 10.74 6.69
CA TYR A 62 7.19 9.31 6.62
C TYR A 62 6.93 8.58 7.94
N ASP A 63 7.24 9.20 9.08
CA ASP A 63 7.01 8.58 10.39
C ASP A 63 5.52 8.38 10.68
N LYS A 64 4.70 9.40 10.39
CA LYS A 64 3.25 9.28 10.55
C LYS A 64 2.65 8.34 9.52
N ALA A 65 3.13 8.38 8.28
CA ALA A 65 2.70 7.43 7.25
C ALA A 65 2.99 5.99 7.69
N GLU A 66 4.18 5.72 8.22
CA GLU A 66 4.55 4.40 8.72
C GLU A 66 3.68 3.98 9.91
N GLN A 67 3.46 4.87 10.88
CA GLN A 67 2.60 4.58 12.03
C GLN A 67 1.22 4.10 11.57
N ILE A 68 0.63 4.80 10.60
CA ILE A 68 -0.68 4.43 10.04
C ILE A 68 -0.61 3.13 9.23
N LEU A 69 0.49 2.88 8.50
CA LEU A 69 0.68 1.61 7.80
C LEU A 69 0.77 0.44 8.78
N ASN A 70 1.46 0.61 9.91
CA ASN A 70 1.59 -0.43 10.94
C ASN A 70 0.26 -0.76 11.64
N GLU A 71 -0.78 0.08 11.52
CA GLU A 71 -2.15 -0.28 11.94
C GLU A 71 -2.80 -1.35 11.04
N VAL A 72 -2.23 -1.61 9.85
CA VAL A 72 -2.66 -2.72 8.98
C VAL A 72 -2.19 -4.04 9.59
N SER A 73 -3.05 -4.66 10.39
CA SER A 73 -2.76 -5.96 11.04
C SER A 73 -2.49 -7.09 10.05
N ASN A 74 -3.17 -7.11 8.91
CA ASN A 74 -2.94 -8.10 7.85
C ASN A 74 -3.07 -7.46 6.46
N PRO A 75 -1.93 -7.17 5.79
CA PRO A 75 -1.92 -6.60 4.44
C PRO A 75 -2.55 -7.51 3.36
N ASP A 76 -2.62 -8.83 3.53
CA ASP A 76 -3.20 -9.76 2.53
C ASP A 76 -4.72 -9.58 2.38
N ARG A 77 -5.37 -8.99 3.39
CA ARG A 77 -6.81 -8.69 3.35
C ARG A 77 -7.13 -7.42 2.57
N LEU A 78 -6.12 -6.63 2.20
CA LEU A 78 -6.32 -5.41 1.42
C LEU A 78 -6.72 -5.76 -0.02
N ALA A 79 -7.58 -4.94 -0.62
CA ALA A 79 -7.83 -5.01 -2.06
C ALA A 79 -6.49 -4.92 -2.82
N LYS A 80 -6.34 -5.67 -3.92
CA LYS A 80 -5.08 -5.83 -4.66
C LYS A 80 -4.34 -4.49 -4.92
N ASN A 81 -5.07 -3.45 -5.36
CA ASN A 81 -4.49 -2.11 -5.58
C ASN A 81 -3.94 -1.46 -4.29
N ARG A 82 -4.68 -1.58 -3.18
CA ARG A 82 -4.29 -1.03 -1.88
C ARG A 82 -3.10 -1.81 -1.31
N ARG A 83 -3.06 -3.12 -1.52
CA ARG A 83 -1.89 -3.93 -1.13
C ARG A 83 -0.64 -3.48 -1.89
N GLY A 84 -0.73 -3.26 -3.20
CA GLY A 84 0.38 -2.70 -3.98
C GLY A 84 0.89 -1.38 -3.39
N TYR A 85 0.01 -0.41 -3.15
CA TYR A 85 0.41 0.88 -2.56
C TYR A 85 0.97 0.78 -1.13
N TYR A 86 0.43 -0.12 -0.31
CA TYR A 86 0.96 -0.40 1.03
C TYR A 86 2.43 -0.79 0.96
N GLU A 87 2.75 -1.78 0.12
CA GLU A 87 4.11 -2.28 -0.07
C GLU A 87 5.04 -1.23 -0.68
N PHE A 88 4.56 -0.48 -1.67
CA PHE A 88 5.32 0.61 -2.26
C PHE A 88 5.68 1.71 -1.25
N MET A 89 4.75 2.11 -0.38
CA MET A 89 5.05 3.10 0.66
C MET A 89 6.04 2.56 1.69
N LYS A 90 5.86 1.31 2.18
CA LYS A 90 6.83 0.66 3.08
C LYS A 90 8.22 0.60 2.45
N ALA A 91 8.30 0.26 1.17
CA ALA A 91 9.56 0.22 0.43
C ALA A 91 10.24 1.59 0.35
N ASN A 92 9.50 2.65 0.02
CA ASN A 92 10.04 4.01 -0.03
C ASN A 92 10.45 4.55 1.34
N ILE A 93 9.69 4.23 2.40
CA ILE A 93 10.06 4.60 3.77
C ILE A 93 11.35 3.89 4.18
N ALA A 94 11.52 2.61 3.83
CA ALA A 94 12.76 1.88 4.06
C ALA A 94 13.93 2.48 3.28
N LEU A 95 13.73 2.85 2.00
CA LEU A 95 14.74 3.58 1.21
C LEU A 95 15.18 4.88 1.88
N GLN A 96 14.23 5.67 2.39
CA GLN A 96 14.51 6.94 3.06
C GLN A 96 15.35 6.75 4.32
N ARG A 97 15.29 5.57 4.94
CA ARG A 97 16.07 5.18 6.12
C ARG A 97 17.33 4.40 5.76
N GLU A 98 17.69 4.37 4.47
CA GLU A 98 18.84 3.62 3.96
C GLU A 98 18.78 2.11 4.23
N ASP A 99 17.59 1.57 4.50
CA ASP A 99 17.36 0.13 4.64
C ASP A 99 17.02 -0.48 3.26
N PHE A 100 18.08 -0.77 2.51
CA PHE A 100 17.96 -1.25 1.12
C PHE A 100 17.43 -2.67 1.00
N GLU A 101 17.65 -3.51 2.00
CA GLU A 101 17.19 -4.91 2.01
C GLU A 101 15.67 -4.96 2.21
N THR A 102 15.17 -4.25 3.22
CA THR A 102 13.72 -4.12 3.47
C THR A 102 13.04 -3.40 2.31
N ALA A 103 13.67 -2.38 1.74
CA ALA A 103 13.16 -1.71 0.55
C ALA A 103 13.00 -2.66 -0.64
N GLU A 104 14.03 -3.45 -0.95
CA GLU A 104 13.97 -4.42 -2.05
C GLU A 104 12.87 -5.45 -1.83
N PHE A 105 12.78 -6.01 -0.61
CA PHE A 105 11.73 -6.96 -0.24
C PHE A 105 10.33 -6.40 -0.54
N HIS A 106 10.03 -5.20 -0.04
CA HIS A 106 8.72 -4.59 -0.24
C HIS A 106 8.47 -4.19 -1.70
N PHE A 107 9.47 -3.69 -2.44
CA PHE A 107 9.29 -3.42 -3.87
C PHE A 107 9.05 -4.69 -4.69
N GLN A 108 9.73 -5.80 -4.37
CA GLN A 108 9.49 -7.08 -5.02
C GLN A 108 8.05 -7.55 -4.80
N ILE A 109 7.51 -7.40 -3.58
CA ILE A 109 6.10 -7.70 -3.33
C ILE A 109 5.21 -6.73 -4.12
N ALA A 110 5.45 -5.42 -4.03
CA ALA A 110 4.66 -4.40 -4.74
C ALA A 110 4.58 -4.68 -6.25
N SER A 111 5.66 -5.18 -6.86
CA SER A 111 5.74 -5.50 -8.28
C SER A 111 4.73 -6.57 -8.74
N ARG A 112 4.29 -7.44 -7.82
CA ARG A 112 3.34 -8.53 -8.06
C ARG A 112 1.89 -8.07 -8.01
N PHE A 113 1.63 -6.88 -7.47
CA PHE A 113 0.29 -6.31 -7.38
C PHE A 113 0.02 -5.31 -8.51
N PRO A 114 -1.26 -5.10 -8.86
CA PRO A 114 -1.65 -3.90 -9.61
C PRO A 114 -1.41 -2.69 -8.71
N LEU A 115 -0.65 -1.71 -9.20
CA LEU A 115 -0.30 -0.52 -8.43
C LEU A 115 -0.66 0.70 -9.25
N GLY A 116 -1.72 1.40 -8.83
CA GLY A 116 -2.24 2.55 -9.57
C GLY A 116 -2.43 2.24 -11.06
N GLY A 117 -1.72 3.01 -11.89
CA GLY A 117 -1.62 2.80 -13.34
C GLY A 117 -0.26 2.26 -13.79
N LYS A 118 -0.11 2.05 -15.10
CA LYS A 118 1.14 1.53 -15.70
C LYS A 118 2.39 2.32 -15.25
N ASN A 119 2.30 3.64 -15.20
CA ASN A 119 3.42 4.50 -14.84
C ASN A 119 3.87 4.31 -13.39
N ASP A 120 2.95 4.10 -12.44
CA ASP A 120 3.33 3.85 -11.04
C ASP A 120 4.04 2.51 -10.90
N LYS A 121 3.60 1.50 -11.66
CA LYS A 121 4.28 0.22 -11.75
C LYS A 121 5.66 0.35 -12.42
N ALA A 122 5.85 1.26 -13.35
CA ALA A 122 7.16 1.58 -13.92
C ALA A 122 8.13 2.11 -12.83
N PHE A 123 7.65 2.97 -11.93
CA PHE A 123 8.46 3.45 -10.80
C PHE A 123 8.89 2.34 -9.84
N VAL A 124 8.05 1.33 -9.58
CA VAL A 124 8.47 0.14 -8.82
C VAL A 124 9.66 -0.54 -9.49
N MET A 125 9.61 -0.72 -10.82
CA MET A 125 10.69 -1.36 -11.58
C MET A 125 11.95 -0.50 -11.60
N ILE A 126 11.81 0.83 -11.73
CA ILE A 126 12.92 1.79 -11.63
C ILE A 126 13.64 1.67 -10.27
N HIS A 127 12.89 1.60 -9.17
CA HIS A 127 13.50 1.43 -7.84
C HIS A 127 14.21 0.08 -7.68
N LEU A 128 13.61 -1.01 -8.18
CA LEU A 128 14.25 -2.32 -8.18
C LEU A 128 15.53 -2.35 -9.04
N ALA A 129 15.53 -1.68 -10.20
CA ALA A 129 16.71 -1.55 -11.04
C ALA A 129 17.84 -0.82 -10.30
N ASN A 130 17.54 0.31 -9.66
CA ASN A 130 18.52 1.04 -8.85
C ASN A 130 19.06 0.21 -7.67
N LEU A 131 18.19 -0.53 -6.97
CA LEU A 131 18.61 -1.43 -5.89
C LEU A 131 19.52 -2.56 -6.40
N ALA A 132 19.23 -3.12 -7.57
CA ALA A 132 20.08 -4.11 -8.22
C ALA A 132 21.46 -3.53 -8.61
N LEU A 133 21.50 -2.32 -9.16
CA LEU A 133 22.76 -1.61 -9.47
C LEU A 133 23.62 -1.40 -8.22
N ARG A 134 23.02 -1.00 -7.10
CA ARG A 134 23.73 -0.89 -5.81
C ARG A 134 24.36 -2.19 -5.35
N LYS A 135 23.73 -3.32 -5.68
CA LYS A 135 24.25 -4.67 -5.42
C LYS A 135 25.21 -5.17 -6.51
N LYS A 136 25.57 -4.31 -7.49
CA LYS A 136 26.38 -4.64 -8.67
C LYS A 136 25.81 -5.79 -9.50
N ASP A 137 24.48 -5.95 -9.47
CA ASP A 137 23.76 -7.00 -10.17
C ASP A 137 23.21 -6.47 -11.49
N ALA A 138 24.07 -6.46 -12.51
CA ALA A 138 23.75 -5.92 -13.83
C ALA A 138 22.66 -6.72 -14.54
N GLU A 139 22.58 -8.03 -14.30
CA GLU A 139 21.57 -8.90 -14.92
C GLU A 139 20.16 -8.55 -14.42
N ARG A 140 19.97 -8.49 -13.09
CA ARG A 140 18.68 -8.09 -12.52
C ARG A 140 18.34 -6.64 -12.85
N ALA A 141 19.33 -5.73 -12.83
CA ALA A 141 19.11 -4.35 -13.21
C ALA A 141 18.55 -4.24 -14.65
N LYS A 142 19.17 -4.90 -15.63
CA LYS A 142 18.70 -4.93 -17.02
C LYS A 142 17.30 -5.53 -17.15
N ALA A 143 17.01 -6.62 -16.43
CA ALA A 143 15.67 -7.21 -16.44
C ALA A 143 14.59 -6.24 -15.91
N TYR A 144 14.87 -5.50 -14.84
CA TYR A 144 13.95 -4.50 -14.31
C TYR A 144 13.81 -3.28 -15.23
N ILE A 145 14.89 -2.84 -15.88
CA ILE A 145 14.89 -1.75 -16.86
C ILE A 145 13.96 -2.06 -18.03
N GLU A 146 14.04 -3.27 -18.59
CA GLU A 146 13.17 -3.67 -19.70
C GLU A 146 11.69 -3.64 -19.30
N ARG A 147 11.35 -4.16 -18.12
CA ARG A 147 9.98 -4.06 -17.59
C ARG A 147 9.57 -2.61 -17.31
N ALA A 148 10.48 -1.76 -16.88
CA ALA A 148 10.19 -0.35 -16.68
C ALA A 148 9.87 0.36 -18.01
N LYS A 149 10.60 0.05 -19.10
CA LYS A 149 10.36 0.62 -20.44
C LYS A 149 8.98 0.28 -20.99
N GLU A 150 8.54 -0.97 -20.81
CA GLU A 150 7.19 -1.43 -21.24
C GLU A 150 6.05 -0.66 -20.54
N LEU A 151 6.29 -0.20 -19.31
CA LEU A 151 5.28 0.38 -18.43
C LEU A 151 5.31 1.93 -18.39
N ALA A 152 6.47 2.53 -18.65
CA ALA A 152 6.68 3.96 -18.52
C ALA A 152 5.90 4.77 -19.56
N THR A 153 4.96 5.59 -19.10
CA THR A 153 4.16 6.46 -19.99
C THR A 153 4.63 7.91 -19.96
N THR A 154 5.28 8.34 -18.89
CA THR A 154 5.73 9.74 -18.70
C THR A 154 7.16 9.96 -19.23
N SER A 155 7.46 11.18 -19.71
CA SER A 155 8.81 11.58 -20.14
C SER A 155 9.83 11.40 -19.01
N ARG A 156 9.49 11.88 -17.80
CA ARG A 156 10.32 11.75 -16.59
C ARG A 156 10.73 10.29 -16.31
N ALA A 157 9.78 9.35 -16.38
CA ALA A 157 10.10 7.94 -16.15
C ALA A 157 11.08 7.41 -17.21
N LYS A 158 10.87 7.76 -18.49
CA LYS A 158 11.77 7.36 -19.59
C LYS A 158 13.18 7.95 -19.44
N GLU A 159 13.30 9.19 -19.00
CA GLU A 159 14.59 9.85 -18.73
C GLU A 159 15.35 9.14 -17.60
N ILE A 160 14.66 8.82 -16.49
CA ILE A 160 15.27 8.08 -15.37
C ILE A 160 15.75 6.70 -15.84
N ILE A 161 14.92 5.97 -16.60
CA ILE A 161 15.27 4.66 -17.14
C ILE A 161 16.54 4.74 -17.99
N LYS A 162 16.67 5.76 -18.85
CA LYS A 162 17.86 5.96 -19.70
C LYS A 162 19.13 6.17 -18.88
N ILE A 163 19.05 6.88 -17.75
CA ILE A 163 20.19 7.10 -16.85
C ILE A 163 20.62 5.77 -16.22
N ILE A 164 19.66 5.02 -15.68
CA ILE A 164 19.90 3.71 -15.04
C ILE A 164 20.46 2.70 -16.04
N GLU A 165 19.96 2.70 -17.28
CA GLU A 165 20.46 1.86 -18.35
C GLU A 165 21.92 2.17 -18.72
N LYS A 166 22.28 3.45 -18.78
CA LYS A 166 23.68 3.85 -19.01
C LYS A 166 24.58 3.32 -17.89
N GLU A 167 24.15 3.42 -16.64
CA GLU A 167 24.89 2.92 -15.49
C GLU A 167 25.01 1.39 -15.50
N ALA A 168 23.92 0.68 -15.79
CA ALA A 168 23.90 -0.78 -15.91
C ALA A 168 24.86 -1.30 -16.99
N ASN A 169 24.99 -0.58 -18.10
CA ASN A 169 25.91 -0.92 -19.17
C ASN A 169 27.38 -0.64 -18.83
N GLY A 170 27.65 0.25 -17.87
CA GLY A 170 29.00 0.49 -17.36
C GLY A 170 29.51 -0.57 -16.37
N LEU A 171 28.61 -1.41 -15.84
CA LEU A 171 28.96 -2.53 -14.95
C LEU A 171 29.28 -3.83 -15.69
N ALA A 172 28.89 -3.94 -16.96
CA ALA A 172 29.09 -5.12 -17.81
C ALA A 172 30.39 -5.00 -18.61
#